data_AF-A0A9W8P421-F1
#
_entry.id   AF-A0A9W8P421-F1
#
_cell.length_a   1.000
_cell.length_b   1.000
_cell.length_c   1.000
_cell.angle_alpha   90.00
_cell.angle_beta   90.00
_cell.angle_gamma   90.00
#
_symmetry.space_group_name_H-M   'P 1'
#
loop_
_entity.id
_entity.type
_entity.pdbx_description
1 polymer ?
#
loop_
_entity_poly.entity_id
_entity_poly.type
_entity_poly.pdbx_seq_one_letter_code
_entity_poly.pdbx_strand_id
1 'polypeptide(L)'
;MEDDLGIVYLVDNAQQFWSELEDILALPKEAIPTLEQLDLTLKRSLSLCAAYHEQYLQSPFQLEHACNMLLDSELFIFHSERMSDIVTSEAQSNTNPHFQFICFHVLLSFGRRRSDFFRSHKRWQPLLPFLMDHILVEIDSDIEDTYFGNSAGFGSGSGYGGANVPVPIEAKLRSLGVRLLYEMCRVQKLSIQDLRIFDDAFLDYLFDLVEQTRHMQDDTFNYSVIKLIVALNEQFMVASIGNEPNDSDRHHHSSSASNLENQNRVLRVLMRRLGSTQTFGENMIFMLNRAQRTPEGLCMQLLVLKLLYLLFTTKGTEEYFYTNDLCVLVDVFLRELADLDDDSESLRHTYLRVLHPLLTKTQLRTVPYKRPQILYILESLIRPSNVRDVNPTTKRLVERCLGGEWCVGLAR
;
A
#
# COMPACT_ATOMS: atom_id res chain seq x y z
N MET A 1 1.01 13.90 33.21
CA MET A 1 0.72 12.46 33.02
C MET A 1 1.89 11.73 33.64
N GLU A 2 1.68 10.98 34.73
CA GLU A 2 2.75 10.14 35.30
C GLU A 2 3.04 9.02 34.31
N ASP A 3 4.25 9.00 33.78
CA ASP A 3 4.76 7.93 32.94
C ASP A 3 5.03 6.68 33.81
N ASP A 4 4.97 5.47 33.25
CA ASP A 4 5.18 4.20 33.98
C ASP A 4 6.59 4.09 34.62
N LEU A 5 7.47 5.03 34.28
CA LEU A 5 8.84 5.20 34.80
C LEU A 5 8.96 6.23 35.93
N GLY A 6 7.88 6.94 36.29
CA GLY A 6 7.87 7.97 37.34
C GLY A 6 8.66 9.24 37.00
N ILE A 7 9.03 9.44 35.73
CA ILE A 7 9.81 10.59 35.26
C ILE A 7 8.85 11.61 34.64
N VAL A 8 8.78 12.81 35.22
CA VAL A 8 8.05 13.95 34.65
C VAL A 8 9.05 14.82 33.90
N TYR A 9 8.99 14.79 32.58
CA TYR A 9 9.73 15.72 31.73
C TYR A 9 9.04 17.08 31.78
N LEU A 10 9.78 18.14 32.12
CA LEU A 10 9.33 19.53 32.07
C LEU A 10 10.06 20.21 30.91
N VAL A 11 9.41 20.25 29.75
CA VAL A 11 9.96 20.86 28.53
C VAL A 11 9.15 22.11 28.22
N ASP A 12 9.82 23.27 28.23
CA ASP A 12 9.17 24.58 28.06
C ASP A 12 9.13 25.03 26.60
N ASN A 13 10.02 24.50 25.75
CA ASN A 13 10.10 24.89 24.34
C ASN A 13 10.66 23.77 23.44
N ALA A 14 10.51 23.96 22.12
CA ALA A 14 10.94 22.98 21.13
C ALA A 14 12.45 22.70 21.15
N GLN A 15 13.30 23.70 21.43
CA GLN A 15 14.76 23.49 21.49
C GLN A 15 15.14 22.56 22.64
N GLN A 16 14.51 22.74 23.80
CA GLN A 16 14.70 21.84 24.94
C GLN A 16 14.22 20.43 24.60
N PHE A 17 13.08 20.27 23.92
CA PHE A 17 12.60 18.94 23.50
C PHE A 17 13.65 18.18 22.68
N TRP A 18 14.21 18.83 21.66
CA TRP A 18 15.21 18.20 20.78
C TRP A 18 16.52 17.90 21.52
N SER A 19 16.97 18.80 22.39
CA SER A 19 18.15 18.59 23.24
C SER A 19 17.95 17.40 24.18
N GLU A 20 16.81 17.32 24.87
CA GLU A 20 16.50 16.21 25.78
C GLU A 20 16.41 14.88 25.03
N LEU A 21 15.83 14.87 23.82
CA LEU A 21 15.80 13.66 23.00
C LEU A 21 17.22 13.23 22.60
N GLU A 22 18.08 14.17 22.19
CA GLU A 22 19.49 13.91 21.87
C GLU A 22 20.26 13.37 23.10
N ASP A 23 20.08 14.01 24.25
CA ASP A 23 20.74 13.65 25.51
C ASP A 23 20.29 12.27 26.03
N ILE A 24 19.00 11.93 25.90
CA ILE A 24 18.50 10.58 26.23
C ILE A 24 19.18 9.54 25.34
N LEU A 25 19.30 9.81 24.04
CA LEU A 25 19.88 8.86 23.08
C LEU A 25 21.41 8.74 23.19
N ALA A 26 22.07 9.67 23.88
CA ALA A 26 23.51 9.64 24.13
C ALA A 26 23.87 8.61 25.22
N LEU A 27 24.38 7.45 24.80
CA LEU A 27 24.85 6.43 25.73
C LEU A 27 26.18 6.85 26.43
N PRO A 28 26.40 6.45 27.69
CA PRO A 28 27.64 6.77 28.41
C PRO A 28 28.88 6.23 27.67
N LYS A 29 29.82 7.11 27.34
CA LYS A 29 31.06 6.74 26.61
C LYS A 29 32.09 6.01 27.48
N GLU A 30 31.95 6.11 28.80
CA GLU A 30 32.96 5.64 29.76
C GLU A 30 32.81 4.16 30.14
N ALA A 31 31.63 3.57 29.90
CA ALA A 31 31.34 2.18 30.24
C ALA A 31 30.44 1.53 29.17
N ILE A 32 30.63 0.23 28.93
CA ILE A 32 29.75 -0.53 28.04
C ILE A 32 28.34 -0.55 28.68
N PRO A 33 27.31 -0.04 27.99
CA PRO A 33 25.97 0.03 28.54
C PRO A 33 25.41 -1.39 28.77
N THR A 34 24.73 -1.57 29.89
CA THR A 34 24.01 -2.82 30.21
C THR A 34 22.74 -2.94 29.36
N LEU A 35 22.23 -4.16 29.16
CA LEU A 35 20.98 -4.36 28.42
C LEU A 35 19.79 -3.60 29.04
N GLU A 36 19.72 -3.53 30.37
CA GLU A 36 18.68 -2.78 31.07
C GLU A 36 18.77 -1.27 30.80
N GLN A 37 19.99 -0.72 30.73
CA GLN A 37 20.18 0.68 30.35
C GLN A 37 19.72 0.95 28.91
N LEU A 38 20.04 0.06 27.96
CA LEU A 38 19.58 0.19 26.57
C LEU A 38 18.04 0.19 26.48
N ASP A 39 17.41 -0.75 27.18
CA ASP A 39 15.95 -0.89 27.21
C ASP A 39 15.30 0.37 27.83
N LEU A 40 15.85 0.86 28.94
CA LEU A 40 15.38 2.05 29.62
C LEU A 40 15.55 3.31 28.77
N THR A 41 16.68 3.44 28.07
CA THR A 41 16.92 4.55 27.14
C THR A 41 15.90 4.56 26.01
N LEU A 42 15.65 3.40 25.39
CA LEU A 42 14.62 3.28 24.36
C LEU A 42 13.25 3.71 24.91
N LYS A 43 12.81 3.13 26.03
CA LYS A 43 11.51 3.44 26.64
C LYS A 43 11.37 4.93 26.97
N ARG A 44 12.39 5.54 27.57
CA ARG A 44 12.42 6.98 27.86
C ARG A 44 12.29 7.84 26.60
N SER A 45 12.99 7.49 25.53
CA SER A 45 12.91 8.23 24.26
C SER A 45 11.51 8.15 23.64
N LEU A 46 10.86 6.97 23.70
CA LEU A 46 9.50 6.77 23.22
C LEU A 46 8.49 7.55 24.07
N SER A 47 8.62 7.47 25.39
CA SER A 47 7.78 8.21 26.34
C SER A 47 7.88 9.72 26.16
N LEU A 48 9.10 10.25 26.00
CA LEU A 48 9.31 11.68 25.73
C LEU A 48 8.61 12.11 24.43
N CYS A 49 8.81 11.35 23.35
CA CYS A 49 8.13 11.60 22.08
C CYS A 49 6.61 11.53 22.19
N ALA A 50 6.09 10.56 22.95
CA ALA A 50 4.64 10.38 23.14
C ALA A 50 4.03 11.52 23.97
N ALA A 51 4.68 11.92 25.06
CA ALA A 51 4.23 12.99 25.95
C ALA A 51 4.16 14.35 25.25
N TYR A 52 5.07 14.61 24.30
CA TYR A 52 5.16 15.87 23.57
C TYR A 52 4.73 15.78 22.10
N HIS A 53 4.09 14.67 21.68
CA HIS A 53 3.65 14.47 20.30
C HIS A 53 2.82 15.66 19.80
N GLU A 54 1.82 16.06 20.57
CA GLU A 54 0.92 17.16 20.17
C GLU A 54 1.58 18.54 20.21
N GLN A 55 2.77 18.70 20.77
CA GLN A 55 3.40 20.01 20.92
C GLN A 55 4.54 20.22 19.92
N TYR A 56 5.40 19.21 19.77
CA TYR A 56 6.67 19.36 19.03
C TYR A 56 6.81 18.39 17.86
N LEU A 57 5.90 17.42 17.70
CA LEU A 57 5.92 16.41 16.63
C LEU A 57 4.66 16.44 15.76
N GLN A 58 4.04 17.62 15.58
CA GLN A 58 2.80 17.74 14.82
C GLN A 58 3.00 17.54 13.31
N SER A 59 4.14 18.00 12.77
CA SER A 59 4.41 17.89 11.33
C SER A 59 5.05 16.55 10.95
N PRO A 60 4.79 16.03 9.74
CA PRO A 60 5.43 14.81 9.26
C PRO A 60 6.97 14.87 9.31
N PHE A 61 7.56 16.02 9.00
CA PHE A 61 9.01 16.22 9.03
C PHE A 61 9.61 16.14 10.44
N GLN A 62 8.92 16.71 11.44
CA GLN A 62 9.36 16.61 12.84
C GLN A 62 9.29 15.16 13.32
N LEU A 63 8.19 14.47 13.03
CA LEU A 63 8.02 13.08 13.43
C LEU A 63 9.05 12.16 12.75
N GLU A 64 9.30 12.37 11.46
CA GLU A 64 10.35 11.66 10.72
C GLU A 64 11.74 11.96 11.29
N HIS A 65 12.02 13.23 11.65
CA HIS A 65 13.29 13.60 12.27
C HIS A 65 13.50 12.90 13.61
N ALA A 66 12.50 12.89 14.50
CA ALA A 66 12.57 12.20 15.78
C ALA A 66 12.78 10.68 15.61
N CYS A 67 12.07 10.06 14.66
CA CYS A 67 12.30 8.64 14.33
C CYS A 67 13.72 8.43 13.81
N ASN A 68 14.22 9.29 12.93
CA ASN A 68 15.58 9.18 12.39
C ASN A 68 16.64 9.31 13.49
N MET A 69 16.51 10.25 14.42
CA MET A 69 17.41 10.35 15.58
C MET A 69 17.48 9.03 16.37
N LEU A 70 16.33 8.41 16.64
CA LEU A 70 16.28 7.12 17.32
C LEU A 70 16.91 6.00 16.48
N LEU A 71 16.59 5.92 15.18
CA LEU A 71 17.08 4.87 14.28
C LEU A 71 18.56 5.00 13.93
N ASP A 72 19.11 6.21 13.98
CA ASP A 72 20.53 6.53 13.78
C ASP A 72 21.34 6.46 15.08
N SER A 73 20.69 6.23 16.23
CA SER A 73 21.36 6.00 17.51
C SER A 73 22.02 4.62 17.60
N GLU A 74 22.94 4.47 18.54
CA GLU A 74 23.62 3.19 18.84
C GLU A 74 22.63 2.06 19.18
N LEU A 75 21.45 2.39 19.70
CA LEU A 75 20.38 1.44 19.99
C LEU A 75 19.98 0.63 18.75
N PHE A 76 19.70 1.30 17.64
CA PHE A 76 19.27 0.63 16.41
C PHE A 76 20.44 0.18 15.54
N ILE A 77 21.56 0.90 15.56
CA ILE A 77 22.76 0.50 14.81
C ILE A 77 23.27 -0.86 15.31
N PHE A 78 23.38 -1.06 16.63
CA PHE A 78 23.98 -2.27 17.22
C PHE A 78 22.96 -3.26 17.80
N HIS A 79 21.78 -2.80 18.22
CA HIS A 79 20.80 -3.63 18.94
C HIS A 79 19.39 -3.63 18.31
N SER A 80 19.29 -3.32 17.01
CA SER A 80 17.99 -3.19 16.30
C SER A 80 16.99 -4.33 16.50
N GLU A 81 17.44 -5.60 16.58
CA GLU A 81 16.54 -6.74 16.81
C GLU A 81 15.84 -6.64 18.17
N ARG A 82 16.62 -6.47 19.25
CA ARG A 82 16.10 -6.27 20.61
C ARG A 82 15.23 -5.03 20.70
N MET A 83 15.69 -3.91 20.14
CA MET A 83 14.92 -2.66 20.17
C MET A 83 13.57 -2.82 19.46
N SER A 84 13.55 -3.52 18.32
CA SER A 84 12.31 -3.77 17.59
C SER A 84 11.35 -4.66 18.37
N ASP A 85 11.85 -5.67 19.09
CA ASP A 85 11.01 -6.54 19.92
C ASP A 85 10.40 -5.79 21.10
N ILE A 86 11.17 -4.88 21.72
CA ILE A 86 10.66 -3.99 22.77
C ILE A 86 9.61 -3.05 22.20
N VAL A 87 9.89 -2.34 21.10
CA VAL A 87 8.90 -1.44 20.47
C VAL A 87 7.61 -2.19 20.11
N THR A 88 7.72 -3.42 19.60
CA THR A 88 6.56 -4.27 19.29
C THR A 88 5.76 -4.62 20.55
N SER A 89 6.45 -5.05 21.63
CA SER A 89 5.82 -5.40 22.90
C SER A 89 5.14 -4.20 23.56
N GLU A 90 5.77 -3.03 23.52
CA GLU A 90 5.21 -1.80 24.06
C GLU A 90 4.01 -1.32 23.24
N ALA A 91 4.06 -1.39 21.89
CA ALA A 91 2.93 -1.06 21.04
C ALA A 91 1.69 -1.94 21.33
N GLN A 92 1.91 -3.20 21.72
CA GLN A 92 0.85 -4.14 22.06
C GLN A 92 0.26 -3.92 23.46
N SER A 93 1.07 -3.53 24.43
CA SER A 93 0.67 -3.47 25.85
C SER A 93 0.26 -2.07 26.31
N ASN A 94 0.75 -1.01 25.67
CA ASN A 94 0.46 0.36 26.04
C ASN A 94 -0.89 0.82 25.50
N THR A 95 -1.71 1.45 26.35
CA THR A 95 -3.05 1.94 26.00
C THR A 95 -3.08 3.42 25.60
N ASN A 96 -1.97 4.14 25.73
CA ASN A 96 -1.86 5.53 25.32
C ASN A 96 -1.75 5.61 23.78
N PRO A 97 -2.71 6.23 23.07
CA PRO A 97 -2.73 6.27 21.61
C PRO A 97 -1.57 7.09 21.03
N HIS A 98 -1.07 8.10 21.74
CA HIS A 98 0.13 8.85 21.31
C HIS A 98 1.38 7.98 21.41
N PHE A 99 1.47 7.14 22.44
CA PHE A 99 2.59 6.22 22.58
C PHE A 99 2.58 5.14 21.49
N GLN A 100 1.42 4.51 21.26
CA GLN A 100 1.24 3.55 20.18
C GLN A 100 1.57 4.17 18.82
N PHE A 101 1.15 5.42 18.59
CA PHE A 101 1.44 6.15 17.36
C PHE A 101 2.94 6.33 17.14
N ILE A 102 3.71 6.73 18.16
CA ILE A 102 5.17 6.82 18.08
C ILE A 102 5.78 5.44 17.78
N CYS A 103 5.38 4.39 18.51
CA CYS A 103 5.90 3.04 18.29
C CYS A 103 5.68 2.58 16.84
N PHE A 104 4.46 2.69 16.34
CA PHE A 104 4.13 2.31 14.96
C PHE A 104 4.90 3.14 13.92
N HIS A 105 5.14 4.43 14.19
CA HIS A 105 5.96 5.28 13.32
C HIS A 105 7.43 4.85 13.29
N VAL A 106 7.99 4.46 14.43
CA VAL A 106 9.35 3.91 14.52
C VAL A 106 9.44 2.59 13.76
N LEU A 107 8.49 1.68 13.95
CA LEU A 107 8.45 0.39 13.24
C LEU A 107 8.34 0.58 11.71
N LEU A 108 7.47 1.49 11.26
CA LEU A 108 7.33 1.80 9.83
C LEU A 108 8.62 2.39 9.26
N SER A 109 9.21 3.36 9.95
CA SER A 109 10.44 4.03 9.51
C SER A 109 11.62 3.06 9.46
N PHE A 110 11.75 2.17 10.46
CA PHE A 110 12.75 1.12 10.46
C PHE A 110 12.56 0.13 9.31
N GLY A 111 11.32 -0.32 9.09
CA GLY A 111 11.00 -1.24 8.00
C GLY A 111 11.22 -0.64 6.61
N ARG A 112 11.05 0.66 6.43
CA ARG A 112 11.39 1.36 5.17
C ARG A 112 12.89 1.38 4.90
N ARG A 113 13.72 1.48 5.94
CA ARG A 113 15.19 1.38 5.82
C ARG A 113 15.65 -0.06 5.60
N ARG A 114 14.93 -1.05 6.15
CA ARG A 114 15.23 -2.48 6.05
C ARG A 114 13.98 -3.29 5.75
N SER A 115 13.68 -3.52 4.48
CA SER A 115 12.46 -4.24 4.04
C SER A 115 12.33 -5.64 4.65
N ASP A 116 13.44 -6.30 4.97
CA ASP A 116 13.44 -7.62 5.60
C ASP A 116 12.80 -7.61 7.00
N PHE A 117 12.71 -6.45 7.65
CA PHE A 117 12.02 -6.28 8.92
C PHE A 117 10.55 -6.73 8.85
N PHE A 118 9.89 -6.46 7.73
CA PHE A 118 8.51 -6.88 7.51
C PHE A 118 8.36 -8.37 7.26
N ARG A 119 9.44 -9.14 7.03
CA ARG A 119 9.35 -10.60 6.81
C ARG A 119 9.08 -11.41 8.07
N SER A 120 9.32 -10.85 9.26
CA SER A 120 9.19 -11.57 10.53
C SER A 120 7.72 -11.79 10.91
N HIS A 121 7.14 -12.89 10.44
CA HIS A 121 5.74 -13.23 10.71
C HIS A 121 5.42 -13.25 12.22
N LYS A 122 6.31 -13.84 13.05
CA LYS A 122 6.13 -13.93 14.50
C LYS A 122 6.00 -12.58 15.21
N ARG A 123 6.69 -11.55 14.71
CA ARG A 123 6.67 -10.21 15.31
C ARG A 123 5.36 -9.47 15.00
N TRP A 124 4.88 -9.64 13.77
CA TRP A 124 3.74 -8.86 13.29
C TRP A 124 2.38 -9.51 13.53
N GLN A 125 2.31 -10.84 13.63
CA GLN A 125 1.06 -11.55 13.85
C GLN A 125 0.31 -11.06 15.11
N PRO A 126 0.97 -10.78 16.26
CA PRO A 126 0.29 -10.22 17.43
C PRO A 126 -0.19 -8.78 17.25
N LEU A 127 0.42 -8.00 16.36
CA LEU A 127 0.04 -6.61 16.09
C LEU A 127 -1.13 -6.49 15.12
N LEU A 128 -1.38 -7.50 14.28
CA LEU A 128 -2.44 -7.46 13.27
C LEU A 128 -3.82 -7.05 13.83
N PRO A 129 -4.33 -7.66 14.92
CA PRO A 129 -5.63 -7.27 15.47
C PRO A 129 -5.67 -5.80 15.89
N PHE A 130 -4.61 -5.30 16.55
CA PHE A 130 -4.55 -3.91 17.00
C PHE A 130 -4.52 -2.91 15.85
N LEU A 131 -3.74 -3.20 14.80
CA LEU A 131 -3.73 -2.38 13.59
C LEU A 131 -5.10 -2.36 12.91
N MET A 132 -5.79 -3.50 12.89
CA MET A 132 -7.15 -3.60 12.34
C MET A 132 -8.17 -2.85 13.21
N ASP A 133 -8.09 -2.94 14.53
CA ASP A 133 -8.97 -2.23 15.46
C ASP A 133 -8.86 -0.71 15.24
N HIS A 134 -7.64 -0.16 15.14
CA HIS A 134 -7.43 1.25 14.80
C HIS A 134 -7.98 1.63 13.42
N ILE A 135 -8.04 0.68 12.48
CA ILE A 135 -8.64 0.93 11.18
C ILE A 135 -10.16 1.04 11.28
N LEU A 136 -10.76 0.15 12.06
CA LEU A 136 -12.20 0.00 12.25
C LEU A 136 -12.84 1.06 13.15
N VAL A 137 -12.05 1.83 13.91
CA VAL A 137 -12.58 2.99 14.67
C VAL A 137 -13.30 3.91 13.72
N GLU A 138 -14.58 4.21 13.96
CA GLU A 138 -15.34 5.22 13.23
C GLU A 138 -14.86 6.62 13.63
N ILE A 139 -14.69 7.51 12.66
CA ILE A 139 -14.27 8.90 12.88
C ILE A 139 -15.29 9.78 12.18
N ASP A 140 -15.69 10.84 12.85
CA ASP A 140 -16.67 11.79 12.32
C ASP A 140 -16.12 12.47 11.05
N SER A 141 -16.90 12.41 9.97
CA SER A 141 -16.54 12.94 8.65
C SER A 141 -16.20 14.44 8.70
N ASP A 142 -16.85 15.19 9.60
CA ASP A 142 -16.61 16.63 9.76
C ASP A 142 -15.20 16.94 10.31
N ILE A 143 -14.56 15.95 10.95
CA ILE A 143 -13.21 16.05 11.51
C ILE A 143 -12.16 15.56 10.51
N GLU A 144 -12.50 14.62 9.63
CA GLU A 144 -11.59 14.06 8.63
C GLU A 144 -11.18 15.08 7.56
N ASP A 145 -12.08 15.99 7.17
CA ASP A 145 -11.80 17.04 6.17
C ASP A 145 -10.72 18.05 6.63
N THR A 146 -10.48 18.17 7.93
CA THR A 146 -9.46 19.09 8.47
C THR A 146 -8.04 18.52 8.41
N TYR A 147 -7.89 17.20 8.19
CA TYR A 147 -6.62 16.48 8.33
C TYR A 147 -5.58 16.82 7.25
N PHE A 148 -5.98 17.24 6.06
CA PHE A 148 -5.07 17.09 4.93
C PHE A 148 -4.62 18.36 4.20
N GLY A 149 -4.78 19.54 4.82
CA GLY A 149 -4.23 20.81 4.32
C GLY A 149 -2.70 20.91 4.35
N ASN A 150 -1.94 19.80 4.44
CA ASN A 150 -0.50 19.81 4.66
C ASN A 150 0.31 19.35 3.44
N SER A 151 -0.07 19.82 2.25
CA SER A 151 0.86 19.93 1.13
C SER A 151 1.59 21.27 1.24
N ALA A 152 2.90 21.22 1.45
CA ALA A 152 3.78 22.38 1.38
C ALA A 152 3.68 22.99 -0.04
N GLY A 153 2.91 24.06 -0.18
CA GLY A 153 2.76 24.80 -1.44
C GLY A 153 2.04 26.12 -1.23
N PHE A 154 2.76 27.22 -1.42
CA PHE A 154 2.24 28.59 -1.46
C PHE A 154 1.00 28.70 -2.37
N GLY A 155 -0.12 29.15 -1.82
CA GLY A 155 -1.34 29.49 -2.56
C GLY A 155 -2.21 30.43 -1.76
N SER A 156 -1.97 31.73 -1.90
CA SER A 156 -2.86 32.79 -1.42
C SER A 156 -4.20 32.71 -2.16
N GLY A 157 -5.33 32.64 -1.43
CA GLY A 157 -6.63 33.01 -2.00
C GLY A 157 -7.86 32.29 -1.44
N SER A 158 -8.56 33.01 -0.55
CA SER A 158 -10.03 32.99 -0.39
C SER A 158 -10.69 31.86 0.40
N GLY A 159 -10.72 32.06 1.73
CA GLY A 159 -11.97 32.36 2.44
C GLY A 159 -13.00 31.24 2.59
N TYR A 160 -12.91 30.49 3.69
CA TYR A 160 -13.95 30.38 4.73
C TYR A 160 -13.26 29.88 6.00
N GLY A 161 -13.60 30.48 7.15
CA GLY A 161 -12.90 30.28 8.42
C GLY A 161 -13.13 28.91 9.06
N GLY A 162 -12.45 27.88 8.55
CA GLY A 162 -12.19 26.66 9.31
C GLY A 162 -11.10 26.97 10.34
N ALA A 163 -11.44 26.88 11.62
CA ALA A 163 -10.42 26.85 12.67
C ALA A 163 -9.44 25.70 12.35
N ASN A 164 -8.13 25.89 12.62
CA ASN A 164 -7.17 24.78 12.62
C ASN A 164 -7.59 23.76 13.71
N VAL A 165 -8.52 22.86 13.39
CA VAL A 165 -8.92 21.80 14.30
C VAL A 165 -7.78 20.77 14.29
N PRO A 166 -7.16 20.48 15.45
CA PRO A 166 -6.12 19.48 15.52
C PRO A 166 -6.69 18.11 15.13
N VAL A 167 -5.95 17.39 14.30
CA VAL A 167 -6.33 16.08 13.80
C VAL A 167 -6.35 15.08 14.95
N PRO A 168 -7.46 14.35 15.18
CA PRO A 168 -7.55 13.36 16.23
C PRO A 168 -6.48 12.28 16.08
N ILE A 169 -6.00 11.77 17.21
CA ILE A 169 -4.98 10.73 17.24
C ILE A 169 -5.47 9.44 16.56
N GLU A 170 -6.77 9.16 16.62
CA GLU A 170 -7.44 8.03 15.99
C GLU A 170 -7.28 8.07 14.47
N ALA A 171 -7.42 9.24 13.84
CA ALA A 171 -7.28 9.40 12.39
C ALA A 171 -5.83 9.16 11.95
N LYS A 172 -4.87 9.66 12.74
CA LYS A 172 -3.44 9.42 12.51
C LYS A 172 -3.09 7.94 12.65
N LEU A 173 -3.60 7.28 13.68
CA LEU A 173 -3.42 5.84 13.92
C LEU A 173 -4.05 4.98 12.82
N ARG A 174 -5.27 5.31 12.37
CA ARG A 174 -5.93 4.64 11.24
C ARG A 174 -5.06 4.69 9.98
N SER A 175 -4.63 5.90 9.60
CA SER A 175 -3.77 6.12 8.43
C SER A 175 -2.46 5.32 8.52
N LEU A 176 -1.84 5.31 9.71
CA LEU A 176 -0.61 4.57 9.96
C LEU A 176 -0.82 3.06 9.94
N GLY A 177 -1.92 2.57 10.50
CA GLY A 177 -2.32 1.17 10.50
C GLY A 177 -2.49 0.61 9.08
N VAL A 178 -3.19 1.36 8.22
CA VAL A 178 -3.34 1.00 6.80
C VAL A 178 -1.98 0.88 6.11
N ARG A 179 -1.08 1.85 6.34
CA ARG A 179 0.27 1.86 5.75
C ARG A 179 1.12 0.68 6.22
N LEU A 180 1.07 0.37 7.51
CA LEU A 180 1.80 -0.77 8.09
C LEU A 180 1.28 -2.11 7.55
N LEU A 181 -0.04 -2.30 7.51
CA LEU A 181 -0.63 -3.51 6.94
C LEU A 181 -0.28 -3.67 5.45
N TYR A 182 -0.27 -2.57 4.69
CA TYR A 182 0.16 -2.60 3.29
C TYR A 182 1.61 -3.05 3.15
N GLU A 183 2.54 -2.46 3.93
CA GLU A 183 3.96 -2.83 3.91
C GLU A 183 4.18 -4.29 4.29
N MET A 184 3.48 -4.78 5.31
CA MET A 184 3.49 -6.19 5.68
C MET A 184 2.99 -7.09 4.54
N CYS A 185 1.82 -6.78 3.96
CA CYS A 185 1.23 -7.56 2.87
C CYS A 185 2.08 -7.50 1.59
N ARG A 186 2.88 -6.47 1.39
CA ARG A 186 3.78 -6.37 0.24
C ARG A 186 4.99 -7.29 0.36
N VAL A 187 5.50 -7.49 1.57
CA VAL A 187 6.76 -8.20 1.82
C VAL A 187 6.55 -9.66 2.25
N GLN A 188 5.49 -9.96 3.01
CA GLN A 188 5.20 -11.30 3.50
C GLN A 188 4.45 -12.15 2.45
N LYS A 189 4.52 -13.47 2.61
CA LYS A 189 3.60 -14.42 1.99
C LYS A 189 2.76 -15.04 3.09
N LEU A 190 1.53 -14.57 3.25
CA LEU A 190 0.63 -15.01 4.29
C LEU A 190 0.03 -16.37 3.93
N SER A 191 -0.11 -17.25 4.92
CA SER A 191 -0.84 -18.50 4.73
C SER A 191 -2.34 -18.25 4.66
N ILE A 192 -3.10 -19.22 4.17
CA ILE A 192 -4.57 -19.16 4.19
C ILE A 192 -5.09 -18.96 5.62
N GLN A 193 -4.41 -19.52 6.63
CA GLN A 193 -4.81 -19.39 8.04
C GLN A 193 -4.63 -17.95 8.52
N ASP A 194 -3.50 -17.32 8.18
CA ASP A 194 -3.22 -15.92 8.54
C ASP A 194 -4.19 -14.98 7.86
N LEU A 195 -4.55 -15.26 6.60
CA LEU A 195 -5.52 -14.48 5.84
C LEU A 195 -6.95 -14.56 6.38
N ARG A 196 -7.26 -15.49 7.30
CA ARG A 196 -8.62 -15.60 7.86
C ARG A 196 -9.03 -14.38 8.66
N ILE A 197 -8.08 -13.66 9.26
CA ILE A 197 -8.35 -12.45 10.04
C ILE A 197 -8.95 -11.35 9.17
N PHE A 198 -8.56 -11.28 7.89
CA PHE A 198 -9.18 -10.41 6.89
C PHE A 198 -10.46 -11.06 6.36
N ASP A 199 -11.53 -10.93 7.15
CA ASP A 199 -12.85 -11.43 6.80
C ASP A 199 -13.60 -10.50 5.84
N ASP A 200 -14.80 -10.92 5.44
CA ASP A 200 -15.60 -10.17 4.47
C ASP A 200 -16.06 -8.81 5.05
N ALA A 201 -16.27 -8.72 6.37
CA ALA A 201 -16.69 -7.50 7.03
C ALA A 201 -15.56 -6.45 7.05
N PHE A 202 -14.33 -6.87 7.32
CA PHE A 202 -13.18 -5.98 7.23
C PHE A 202 -12.97 -5.49 5.79
N LEU A 203 -13.06 -6.38 4.80
CA LEU A 203 -12.92 -6.01 3.39
C LEU A 203 -14.05 -5.07 2.93
N ASP A 204 -15.29 -5.32 3.36
CA ASP A 204 -16.41 -4.40 3.13
C ASP A 204 -16.07 -3.00 3.65
N TYR A 205 -15.64 -2.93 4.91
CA TYR A 205 -15.30 -1.66 5.53
C TYR A 205 -14.17 -0.92 4.81
N LEU A 206 -13.15 -1.63 4.30
CA LEU A 206 -12.11 -0.99 3.48
C LEU A 206 -12.68 -0.38 2.19
N PHE A 207 -13.62 -1.05 1.51
CA PHE A 207 -14.29 -0.47 0.35
C PHE A 207 -15.17 0.72 0.75
N ASP A 208 -15.89 0.64 1.87
CA ASP A 208 -16.67 1.77 2.40
C ASP A 208 -15.78 2.98 2.68
N LEU A 209 -14.61 2.80 3.29
CA LEU A 209 -13.64 3.87 3.52
C LEU A 209 -13.18 4.54 2.22
N VAL A 210 -12.95 3.78 1.14
CA VAL A 210 -12.57 4.35 -0.15
C VAL A 210 -13.68 5.22 -0.73
N GLU A 211 -14.94 4.81 -0.59
CA GLU A 211 -16.07 5.57 -1.12
C GLU A 211 -16.43 6.78 -0.26
N GLN A 212 -16.33 6.67 1.08
CA GLN A 212 -16.55 7.77 2.02
C GLN A 212 -15.55 8.90 1.83
N THR A 213 -14.31 8.56 1.48
CA THR A 213 -13.21 9.53 1.32
C THR A 213 -13.15 10.15 -0.09
N ARG A 214 -14.16 9.92 -0.95
CA ARG A 214 -14.20 10.41 -2.36
C ARG A 214 -14.07 11.93 -2.50
N HIS A 215 -14.66 12.69 -1.57
CA HIS A 215 -14.77 14.15 -1.67
C HIS A 215 -13.69 14.90 -0.87
N MET A 216 -12.78 14.16 -0.23
CA MET A 216 -11.66 14.76 0.49
C MET A 216 -10.70 15.46 -0.47
N GLN A 217 -10.08 16.55 -0.01
CA GLN A 217 -9.13 17.31 -0.83
C GLN A 217 -7.80 16.58 -1.05
N ASP A 218 -7.41 15.72 -0.11
CA ASP A 218 -6.19 14.92 -0.19
C ASP A 218 -6.54 13.44 -0.30
N ASP A 219 -6.19 12.87 -1.44
CA ASP A 219 -6.39 11.46 -1.72
C ASP A 219 -5.36 10.55 -1.06
N THR A 220 -4.39 11.07 -0.29
CA THR A 220 -3.30 10.28 0.29
C THR A 220 -3.80 9.12 1.15
N PHE A 221 -4.83 9.35 1.97
CA PHE A 221 -5.44 8.28 2.77
C PHE A 221 -6.24 7.31 1.89
N ASN A 222 -7.08 7.82 0.98
CA ASN A 222 -7.81 7.01 0.02
C ASN A 222 -6.90 6.05 -0.75
N TYR A 223 -5.80 6.56 -1.32
CA TYR A 223 -4.81 5.76 -2.04
C TYR A 223 -4.08 4.77 -1.13
N SER A 224 -3.88 5.09 0.15
CA SER A 224 -3.30 4.15 1.12
C SER A 224 -4.24 2.96 1.35
N VAL A 225 -5.55 3.20 1.45
CA VAL A 225 -6.55 2.13 1.59
C VAL A 225 -6.63 1.28 0.31
N ILE A 226 -6.63 1.90 -0.87
CA ILE A 226 -6.58 1.17 -2.15
C ILE A 226 -5.33 0.30 -2.23
N LYS A 227 -4.15 0.83 -1.87
CA LYS A 227 -2.89 0.07 -1.81
C LYS A 227 -3.02 -1.17 -0.93
N LEU A 228 -3.65 -1.05 0.25
CA LEU A 228 -3.90 -2.19 1.13
C LEU A 228 -4.83 -3.23 0.47
N ILE A 229 -5.95 -2.79 -0.14
CA ILE A 229 -6.90 -3.70 -0.82
C ILE A 229 -6.20 -4.49 -1.94
N VAL A 230 -5.42 -3.82 -2.80
CA VAL A 230 -4.73 -4.51 -3.90
C VAL A 230 -3.61 -5.43 -3.42
N ALA A 231 -2.95 -5.09 -2.31
CA ALA A 231 -1.97 -5.97 -1.68
C ALA A 231 -2.64 -7.22 -1.07
N LEU A 232 -3.78 -7.06 -0.39
CA LEU A 232 -4.58 -8.19 0.12
C LEU A 232 -5.07 -9.09 -1.03
N ASN A 233 -5.50 -8.51 -2.15
CA ASN A 233 -5.88 -9.26 -3.34
C ASN A 233 -4.74 -10.17 -3.82
N GLU A 234 -3.52 -9.64 -3.92
CA GLU A 234 -2.34 -10.45 -4.27
C GLU A 234 -2.09 -11.56 -3.25
N GLN A 235 -2.23 -11.29 -1.94
CA GLN A 235 -2.04 -12.32 -0.92
C GLN A 235 -3.04 -13.46 -1.06
N PHE A 236 -4.33 -13.16 -1.29
CA PHE A 236 -5.33 -14.20 -1.56
C PHE A 236 -5.03 -14.97 -2.85
N MET A 237 -4.58 -14.30 -3.92
CA MET A 237 -4.15 -14.97 -5.16
C MET A 237 -2.98 -15.91 -4.91
N VAL A 238 -1.93 -15.48 -4.23
CA VAL A 238 -0.73 -16.30 -3.99
C VAL A 238 -1.03 -17.48 -3.07
N ALA A 239 -1.82 -17.26 -2.02
CA ALA A 239 -2.22 -18.32 -1.09
C ALA A 239 -3.07 -19.40 -1.76
N SER A 240 -3.87 -19.01 -2.78
CA SER A 240 -4.71 -19.93 -3.55
C SER A 240 -3.90 -20.89 -4.43
N ILE A 241 -2.78 -20.42 -5.01
CA ILE A 241 -1.90 -21.24 -5.86
C ILE A 241 -1.11 -22.27 -5.04
N GLY A 242 -0.68 -21.90 -3.82
CA GLY A 242 0.14 -22.76 -2.96
C GLY A 242 -0.58 -23.98 -2.38
N ASN A 243 -1.90 -24.07 -2.55
CA ASN A 243 -2.75 -25.11 -1.97
C ASN A 243 -3.30 -26.09 -3.01
N GLU A 244 -2.86 -26.01 -4.29
CA GLU A 244 -3.12 -27.07 -5.25
C GLU A 244 -2.24 -28.28 -4.88
N PRO A 245 -2.81 -29.43 -4.46
CA PRO A 245 -2.00 -30.62 -4.25
C PRO A 245 -1.35 -31.02 -5.58
N ASN A 246 -0.06 -31.35 -5.52
CA ASN A 246 0.65 -32.03 -6.60
C ASN A 246 -0.05 -33.37 -6.85
N ASP A 247 -1.02 -33.40 -7.74
CA ASP A 247 -1.58 -34.67 -8.22
C ASP A 247 -1.48 -34.77 -9.73
N SER A 248 -0.96 -35.92 -10.12
CA SER A 248 -0.43 -36.31 -11.42
C SER A 248 -1.51 -36.51 -12.50
N ASP A 249 -2.74 -36.05 -12.29
CA ASP A 249 -3.92 -36.36 -13.12
C ASP A 249 -4.56 -35.11 -13.74
N ARG A 250 -3.77 -34.31 -14.48
CA ARG A 250 -4.32 -33.21 -15.30
C ARG A 250 -4.65 -33.65 -16.72
N HIS A 251 -5.68 -34.49 -16.86
CA HIS A 251 -6.46 -34.55 -18.10
C HIS A 251 -7.86 -34.00 -17.84
N HIS A 252 -8.15 -32.85 -18.47
CA HIS A 252 -9.41 -32.12 -18.50
C HIS A 252 -9.89 -31.54 -17.15
N HIS A 253 -9.82 -30.21 -16.98
CA HIS A 253 -10.99 -29.40 -16.59
C HIS A 253 -10.72 -27.90 -16.71
N SER A 254 -11.55 -27.25 -17.53
CA SER A 254 -11.63 -25.83 -17.82
C SER A 254 -12.38 -25.05 -16.72
N SER A 255 -11.99 -25.18 -15.45
CA SER A 255 -12.68 -24.55 -14.31
C SER A 255 -11.73 -23.88 -13.31
N SER A 256 -10.72 -23.15 -13.82
CA SER A 256 -9.82 -22.35 -12.97
C SER A 256 -10.46 -21.04 -12.48
N ALA A 257 -11.37 -20.44 -13.25
CA ALA A 257 -12.00 -19.16 -12.90
C ALA A 257 -12.95 -19.26 -11.68
N SER A 258 -13.81 -20.29 -11.64
CA SER A 258 -14.77 -20.48 -10.53
C SER A 258 -14.10 -20.87 -9.22
N ASN A 259 -12.92 -21.49 -9.28
CA ASN A 259 -12.15 -21.80 -8.07
C ASN A 259 -11.45 -20.54 -7.52
N LEU A 260 -10.96 -19.68 -8.41
CA LEU A 260 -10.32 -18.42 -8.04
C LEU A 260 -11.32 -17.40 -7.46
N GLU A 261 -12.55 -17.33 -7.99
CA GLU A 261 -13.67 -16.54 -7.43
C GLU A 261 -13.97 -16.93 -5.97
N ASN A 262 -13.95 -18.24 -5.67
CA ASN A 262 -14.22 -18.74 -4.32
C ASN A 262 -13.03 -18.59 -3.36
N GLN A 263 -11.81 -18.53 -3.89
CA GLN A 263 -10.59 -18.46 -3.10
C GLN A 263 -10.14 -17.01 -2.84
N ASN A 264 -10.44 -16.07 -3.75
CA ASN A 264 -10.12 -14.67 -3.58
C ASN A 264 -11.27 -13.87 -2.97
N ARG A 265 -11.17 -13.62 -1.66
CA ARG A 265 -12.20 -12.89 -0.91
C ARG A 265 -12.37 -11.44 -1.37
N VAL A 266 -11.29 -10.76 -1.76
CA VAL A 266 -11.36 -9.37 -2.24
C VAL A 266 -12.23 -9.31 -3.49
N LEU A 267 -12.01 -10.21 -4.45
CA LEU A 267 -12.82 -10.30 -5.65
C LEU A 267 -14.28 -10.63 -5.33
N ARG A 268 -14.54 -11.58 -4.42
CA ARG A 268 -15.90 -11.94 -4.00
C ARG A 268 -16.66 -10.77 -3.39
N VAL A 269 -16.02 -10.02 -2.48
CA VAL A 269 -16.61 -8.83 -1.85
C VAL A 269 -16.89 -7.77 -2.92
N LEU A 270 -15.93 -7.50 -3.80
CA LEU A 270 -16.09 -6.56 -4.91
C LEU A 270 -17.25 -6.94 -5.84
N MET A 271 -17.43 -8.24 -6.15
CA MET A 271 -18.55 -8.75 -6.95
C MET A 271 -19.92 -8.53 -6.30
N ARG A 272 -20.01 -8.67 -4.96
CA ARG A 272 -21.25 -8.36 -4.22
C ARG A 272 -21.57 -6.86 -4.25
N ARG A 273 -20.53 -6.03 -4.34
CA ARG A 273 -20.61 -4.57 -4.25
C ARG A 273 -20.62 -3.85 -5.60
N LEU A 274 -20.83 -4.57 -6.71
CA LEU A 274 -20.89 -3.98 -8.05
C LEU A 274 -21.89 -2.80 -8.08
N GLY A 275 -21.42 -1.65 -8.56
CA GLY A 275 -22.18 -0.41 -8.61
C GLY A 275 -22.00 0.51 -7.40
N SER A 276 -21.43 0.02 -6.29
CA SER A 276 -21.15 0.79 -5.07
C SER A 276 -19.66 1.06 -4.82
N THR A 277 -18.77 0.71 -5.75
CA THR A 277 -17.31 0.86 -5.62
C THR A 277 -16.71 1.72 -6.75
N GLN A 278 -17.42 2.77 -7.17
CA GLN A 278 -17.02 3.57 -8.33
C GLN A 278 -15.73 4.35 -8.06
N THR A 279 -15.61 4.97 -6.88
CA THR A 279 -14.42 5.74 -6.48
C THR A 279 -13.19 4.85 -6.47
N PHE A 280 -13.32 3.61 -5.97
CA PHE A 280 -12.25 2.62 -6.01
C PHE A 280 -11.74 2.37 -7.43
N GLY A 281 -12.64 2.19 -8.40
CA GLY A 281 -12.28 1.97 -9.80
C GLY A 281 -11.60 3.18 -10.43
N GLU A 282 -12.18 4.36 -10.27
CA GLU A 282 -11.65 5.63 -10.79
C GLU A 282 -10.23 5.89 -10.24
N ASN A 283 -10.04 5.75 -8.93
CA ASN A 283 -8.77 6.00 -8.27
C ASN A 283 -7.70 4.94 -8.61
N MET A 284 -8.07 3.68 -8.87
CA MET A 284 -7.10 2.70 -9.39
C MET A 284 -6.48 3.14 -10.72
N ILE A 285 -7.31 3.65 -11.65
CA ILE A 285 -6.83 4.13 -12.96
C ILE A 285 -6.00 5.40 -12.79
N PHE A 286 -6.44 6.30 -11.92
CA PHE A 286 -5.69 7.51 -11.60
C PHE A 286 -4.32 7.21 -11.01
N MET A 287 -4.24 6.28 -10.06
CA MET A 287 -2.99 5.82 -9.45
C MET A 287 -2.05 5.22 -10.51
N LEU A 288 -2.55 4.42 -11.46
CA LEU A 288 -1.74 3.93 -12.58
C LEU A 288 -1.23 5.08 -13.45
N ASN A 289 -2.08 6.05 -13.78
CA ASN A 289 -1.72 7.17 -14.64
C ASN A 289 -0.66 8.09 -14.00
N ARG A 290 -0.65 8.23 -12.68
CA ARG A 290 0.30 9.08 -11.92
C ARG A 290 1.42 8.31 -11.24
N ALA A 291 1.55 7.01 -11.48
CA ALA A 291 2.58 6.20 -10.87
C ALA A 291 3.99 6.72 -11.21
N GLN A 292 4.80 6.91 -10.19
CA GLN A 292 6.21 7.29 -10.36
C GLN A 292 7.05 6.03 -10.64
N ARG A 293 8.20 6.20 -11.31
CA ARG A 293 9.17 5.14 -11.56
C ARG A 293 10.03 4.77 -10.33
N THR A 294 9.46 4.90 -9.14
CA THR A 294 10.09 4.42 -7.91
C THR A 294 9.81 2.92 -7.73
N PRO A 295 10.63 2.17 -7.00
CA PRO A 295 10.38 0.75 -6.75
C PRO A 295 9.00 0.48 -6.14
N GLU A 296 8.54 1.35 -5.23
CA GLU A 296 7.20 1.28 -4.67
C GLU A 296 6.12 1.53 -5.73
N GLY A 297 6.31 2.54 -6.59
CA GLY A 297 5.37 2.87 -7.66
C GLY A 297 5.21 1.73 -8.66
N LEU A 298 6.31 1.12 -9.10
CA LEU A 298 6.30 -0.04 -9.98
C LEU A 298 5.63 -1.26 -9.34
N CYS A 299 5.87 -1.49 -8.04
CA CYS A 299 5.20 -2.55 -7.28
C CYS A 299 3.69 -2.32 -7.19
N MET A 300 3.27 -1.09 -6.89
CA MET A 300 1.87 -0.70 -6.87
C MET A 300 1.21 -0.92 -8.23
N GLN A 301 1.86 -0.51 -9.34
CA GLN A 301 1.36 -0.76 -10.69
C GLN A 301 1.13 -2.26 -10.94
N LEU A 302 2.09 -3.12 -10.56
CA LEU A 302 1.93 -4.57 -10.69
C LEU A 302 0.70 -5.10 -9.92
N LEU A 303 0.50 -4.65 -8.67
CA LEU A 303 -0.63 -5.08 -7.85
C LEU A 303 -1.97 -4.65 -8.46
N VAL A 304 -2.08 -3.39 -8.91
CA VAL A 304 -3.29 -2.88 -9.57
C VAL A 304 -3.55 -3.62 -10.88
N LEU A 305 -2.54 -3.85 -11.70
CA LEU A 305 -2.68 -4.59 -12.96
C LEU A 305 -3.16 -6.03 -12.74
N LYS A 306 -2.69 -6.71 -11.69
CA LYS A 306 -3.17 -8.06 -11.37
C LYS A 306 -4.63 -8.06 -10.95
N LEU A 307 -5.09 -7.06 -10.19
CA LEU A 307 -6.52 -6.92 -9.88
C LEU A 307 -7.33 -6.63 -11.15
N LEU A 308 -6.87 -5.73 -12.03
CA LEU A 308 -7.51 -5.47 -13.32
C LEU A 308 -7.61 -6.74 -14.18
N TYR A 309 -6.55 -7.57 -14.20
CA TYR A 309 -6.58 -8.87 -14.87
C TYR A 309 -7.72 -9.75 -14.36
N LEU A 310 -7.88 -9.85 -13.04
CA LEU A 310 -8.97 -10.63 -12.45
C LEU A 310 -10.33 -10.07 -12.84
N LEU A 311 -10.52 -8.75 -12.74
CA LEU A 311 -11.79 -8.10 -13.08
C LEU A 311 -12.19 -8.35 -14.53
N PHE A 312 -11.25 -8.20 -15.47
CA PHE A 312 -11.55 -8.42 -16.88
C PHE A 312 -11.70 -9.88 -17.27
N THR A 313 -11.23 -10.83 -16.46
CA THR A 313 -11.29 -12.25 -16.79
C THR A 313 -12.40 -13.02 -16.08
N THR A 314 -12.94 -12.44 -15.00
CA THR A 314 -14.02 -13.01 -14.17
C THR A 314 -15.38 -12.63 -14.74
N LYS A 315 -16.30 -13.60 -14.81
CA LYS A 315 -17.63 -13.37 -15.37
C LYS A 315 -18.45 -12.47 -14.45
N GLY A 316 -19.13 -11.49 -15.04
CA GLY A 316 -19.95 -10.52 -14.28
C GLY A 316 -19.20 -9.26 -13.85
N THR A 317 -17.86 -9.26 -13.89
CA THR A 317 -17.02 -8.07 -13.60
C THR A 317 -16.36 -7.47 -14.84
N GLU A 318 -16.54 -8.08 -16.02
CA GLU A 318 -15.90 -7.66 -17.27
C GLU A 318 -16.29 -6.22 -17.67
N GLU A 319 -17.47 -5.77 -17.24
CA GLU A 319 -18.03 -4.43 -17.51
C GLU A 319 -18.01 -3.52 -16.28
N TYR A 320 -17.12 -3.80 -15.31
CA TYR A 320 -17.00 -3.03 -14.06
C TYR A 320 -16.73 -1.54 -14.28
N PHE A 321 -15.89 -1.20 -15.25
CA PHE A 321 -15.52 0.19 -15.55
C PHE A 321 -16.44 0.79 -16.62
N TYR A 322 -16.67 2.10 -16.56
CA TYR A 322 -17.32 2.81 -17.65
C TYR A 322 -16.41 2.86 -18.88
N THR A 323 -17.01 2.99 -20.07
CA THR A 323 -16.27 3.03 -21.33
C THR A 323 -15.24 4.16 -21.38
N ASN A 324 -15.53 5.31 -20.77
CA ASN A 324 -14.59 6.44 -20.69
C ASN A 324 -13.33 6.08 -19.91
N ASP A 325 -13.50 5.42 -18.76
CA ASP A 325 -12.40 4.97 -17.92
C ASP A 325 -11.54 3.93 -18.63
N LEU A 326 -12.16 3.03 -19.39
CA LEU A 326 -11.44 2.06 -20.22
C LEU A 326 -10.62 2.73 -21.32
N CYS A 327 -11.15 3.79 -21.95
CA CYS A 327 -10.38 4.57 -22.92
C CYS A 327 -9.16 5.25 -22.28
N VAL A 328 -9.32 5.82 -21.07
CA VAL A 328 -8.21 6.37 -20.30
C VAL A 328 -7.19 5.28 -19.95
N LEU A 329 -7.66 4.11 -19.53
CA LEU A 329 -6.81 2.97 -19.22
C LEU A 329 -5.99 2.50 -20.43
N VAL A 330 -6.59 2.45 -21.63
CA VAL A 330 -5.87 2.16 -22.88
C VAL A 330 -4.77 3.20 -23.13
N ASP A 331 -5.05 4.48 -22.90
CA ASP A 331 -4.05 5.54 -23.08
C ASP A 331 -2.87 5.40 -22.13
N VAL A 332 -3.14 5.06 -20.86
CA VAL A 332 -2.09 4.71 -19.89
C VAL A 332 -1.29 3.51 -20.41
N PHE A 333 -1.94 2.45 -20.85
CA PHE A 333 -1.26 1.25 -21.34
C PHE A 333 -0.36 1.53 -22.55
N LEU A 334 -0.82 2.34 -23.50
CA LEU A 334 -0.03 2.70 -24.68
C LEU A 334 1.21 3.52 -24.30
N ARG A 335 1.05 4.50 -23.39
CA ARG A 335 2.17 5.30 -22.87
C ARG A 335 3.17 4.41 -22.12
N GLU A 336 2.70 3.62 -21.16
CA GLU A 336 3.59 2.80 -20.33
C GLU A 336 4.30 1.74 -21.19
N LEU A 337 3.61 1.03 -22.09
CA LEU A 337 4.27 0.05 -22.96
C LEU A 337 5.31 0.66 -23.91
N ALA A 338 5.14 1.91 -24.31
CA ALA A 338 6.12 2.63 -25.13
C ALA A 338 7.32 3.12 -24.31
N ASP A 339 7.08 3.57 -23.08
CA ASP A 339 8.11 4.23 -22.26
C ASP A 339 8.82 3.29 -21.27
N LEU A 340 8.35 2.05 -21.11
CA LEU A 340 8.97 1.06 -20.23
C LEU A 340 10.37 0.69 -20.69
N ASP A 341 11.32 0.81 -19.77
CA ASP A 341 12.68 0.37 -19.97
C ASP A 341 12.77 -1.15 -20.13
N ASP A 342 13.93 -1.59 -20.62
CA ASP A 342 14.18 -3.00 -20.87
C ASP A 342 14.35 -3.84 -19.60
N ASP A 343 14.62 -3.22 -18.47
CA ASP A 343 14.79 -3.90 -17.18
C ASP A 343 13.44 -4.25 -16.53
N SER A 344 12.36 -3.60 -16.96
CA SER A 344 11.00 -3.81 -16.43
C SER A 344 10.20 -4.88 -17.20
N GLU A 345 10.82 -6.00 -17.57
CA GLU A 345 10.15 -7.06 -18.35
C GLU A 345 8.92 -7.64 -17.65
N SER A 346 8.97 -7.83 -16.33
CA SER A 346 7.86 -8.39 -15.56
C SER A 346 6.62 -7.48 -15.61
N LEU A 347 6.83 -6.17 -15.52
CA LEU A 347 5.78 -5.17 -15.63
C LEU A 347 5.24 -5.10 -17.05
N ARG A 348 6.11 -5.10 -18.07
CA ARG A 348 5.73 -5.19 -19.49
C ARG A 348 4.87 -6.42 -19.77
N HIS A 349 5.25 -7.59 -19.26
CA HIS A 349 4.47 -8.83 -19.39
C HIS A 349 3.11 -8.71 -18.71
N THR A 350 3.05 -8.04 -17.57
CA THR A 350 1.80 -7.85 -16.82
C THR A 350 0.85 -6.92 -17.57
N TYR A 351 1.33 -5.79 -18.11
CA TYR A 351 0.54 -4.92 -18.99
C TYR A 351 -0.01 -5.69 -20.19
N LEU A 352 0.82 -6.46 -20.91
CA LEU A 352 0.36 -7.24 -22.07
C LEU A 352 -0.68 -8.33 -21.68
N ARG A 353 -0.53 -8.95 -20.51
CA ARG A 353 -1.51 -9.92 -20.00
C ARG A 353 -2.86 -9.30 -19.69
N VAL A 354 -2.89 -8.04 -19.23
CA VAL A 354 -4.13 -7.29 -18.95
C VAL A 354 -4.72 -6.68 -20.23
N LEU A 355 -3.88 -6.27 -21.17
CA LEU A 355 -4.31 -5.65 -22.43
C LEU A 355 -5.20 -6.58 -23.26
N HIS A 356 -4.86 -7.88 -23.31
CA HIS A 356 -5.65 -8.84 -24.06
C HIS A 356 -7.12 -8.96 -23.56
N PRO A 357 -7.42 -9.28 -22.29
CA PRO A 357 -8.79 -9.31 -21.78
C PRO A 357 -9.43 -7.91 -21.78
N LEU A 358 -8.67 -6.83 -21.57
CA LEU A 358 -9.17 -5.47 -21.73
C LEU A 358 -9.81 -5.26 -23.11
N LEU A 359 -9.17 -5.71 -24.19
CA LEU A 359 -9.67 -5.52 -25.56
C LEU A 359 -10.71 -6.56 -26.01
N THR A 360 -10.73 -7.75 -25.40
CA THR A 360 -11.54 -8.88 -25.87
C THR A 360 -12.77 -9.17 -25.00
N LYS A 361 -12.75 -8.81 -23.72
CA LYS A 361 -13.81 -9.14 -22.76
C LYS A 361 -14.65 -7.95 -22.30
N THR A 362 -14.08 -6.76 -22.29
CA THR A 362 -14.79 -5.53 -21.88
C THR A 362 -15.63 -4.95 -23.02
N GLN A 363 -16.27 -3.81 -22.78
CA GLN A 363 -17.02 -3.01 -23.74
C GLN A 363 -16.17 -2.59 -24.97
N LEU A 364 -14.84 -2.57 -24.86
CA LEU A 364 -13.92 -2.25 -25.96
C LEU A 364 -13.88 -3.31 -27.07
N ARG A 365 -14.42 -4.51 -26.83
CA ARG A 365 -14.60 -5.53 -27.89
C ARG A 365 -15.50 -5.00 -29.01
N THR A 366 -16.54 -4.26 -28.63
CA THR A 366 -17.52 -3.65 -29.55
C THR A 366 -17.19 -2.20 -29.89
N VAL A 367 -16.58 -1.45 -28.97
CA VAL A 367 -16.25 -0.03 -29.18
C VAL A 367 -14.78 0.11 -29.59
N PRO A 368 -14.46 0.33 -30.88
CA PRO A 368 -13.07 0.45 -31.32
C PRO A 368 -12.45 1.75 -30.80
N TYR A 369 -11.45 1.64 -29.92
CA TYR A 369 -10.68 2.77 -29.43
C TYR A 369 -9.19 2.58 -29.75
N LYS A 370 -8.58 3.57 -30.44
CA LYS A 370 -7.14 3.62 -30.79
C LYS A 370 -6.51 2.31 -31.31
N ARG A 371 -7.29 1.47 -32.02
CA ARG A 371 -6.81 0.17 -32.52
C ARG A 371 -5.55 0.27 -33.41
N PRO A 372 -5.41 1.26 -34.32
CA PRO A 372 -4.17 1.42 -35.09
C PRO A 372 -2.94 1.71 -34.22
N GLN A 373 -3.08 2.51 -33.16
CA GLN A 373 -1.99 2.82 -32.23
C GLN A 373 -1.62 1.60 -31.39
N ILE A 374 -2.62 0.83 -30.93
CA ILE A 374 -2.39 -0.45 -30.23
C ILE A 374 -1.61 -1.41 -31.13
N LEU A 375 -2.03 -1.59 -32.39
CA LEU A 375 -1.34 -2.43 -33.35
C LEU A 375 0.11 -1.98 -33.55
N TYR A 376 0.33 -0.68 -33.76
CA TYR A 376 1.67 -0.12 -33.95
C TYR A 376 2.60 -0.40 -32.76
N ILE A 377 2.13 -0.17 -31.53
CA ILE A 377 2.92 -0.42 -30.32
C ILE A 377 3.22 -1.91 -30.18
N LEU A 378 2.22 -2.78 -30.35
CA LEU A 378 2.41 -4.23 -30.29
C LEU A 378 3.44 -4.72 -31.31
N GLU A 379 3.35 -4.27 -32.57
CA GLU A 379 4.35 -4.59 -33.59
C GLU A 379 5.74 -4.05 -33.24
N SER A 380 5.85 -2.82 -32.71
CA SER A 380 7.14 -2.27 -32.32
C SER A 380 7.85 -3.09 -31.24
N LEU A 381 7.09 -3.72 -30.34
CA LEU A 381 7.63 -4.57 -29.26
C LEU A 381 8.21 -5.90 -29.76
N ILE A 382 7.84 -6.34 -30.97
CA ILE A 382 8.36 -7.58 -31.59
C ILE A 382 9.27 -7.31 -32.79
N ARG A 383 9.42 -6.05 -33.22
CA ARG A 383 10.34 -5.72 -34.29
C ARG A 383 11.78 -5.93 -33.80
N PRO A 384 12.58 -6.74 -34.52
CA PRO A 384 13.97 -6.96 -34.14
C PRO A 384 14.71 -5.63 -34.24
N SER A 385 15.34 -5.22 -33.14
CA SER A 385 16.28 -4.11 -33.13
C SER A 385 17.65 -4.65 -33.51
N ASN A 386 18.44 -3.92 -34.29
CA ASN A 386 19.78 -4.34 -34.76
C ASN A 386 20.77 -4.73 -33.63
N VAL A 387 20.41 -4.49 -32.37
CA VAL A 387 21.27 -4.64 -31.18
C VAL A 387 20.75 -5.72 -30.22
N ARG A 388 19.49 -6.20 -30.34
CA ARG A 388 18.90 -7.08 -29.31
C ARG A 388 17.80 -8.00 -29.82
N ASP A 389 17.84 -9.26 -29.37
CA ASP A 389 16.80 -10.25 -29.58
C ASP A 389 15.57 -10.01 -28.70
N VAL A 390 14.39 -10.21 -29.27
CA VAL A 390 13.11 -10.02 -28.58
C VAL A 390 12.89 -11.15 -27.56
N ASN A 391 12.56 -10.79 -26.32
CA ASN A 391 12.24 -11.77 -25.29
C ASN A 391 11.09 -12.69 -25.73
N PRO A 392 11.24 -14.03 -25.65
CA PRO A 392 10.26 -14.99 -26.16
C PRO A 392 8.90 -14.88 -25.45
N THR A 393 8.88 -14.50 -24.16
CA THR A 393 7.64 -14.30 -23.42
C THR A 393 6.91 -13.06 -23.89
N THR A 394 7.63 -11.96 -24.13
CA THR A 394 7.07 -10.72 -24.71
C THR A 394 6.45 -11.01 -26.07
N LYS A 395 7.19 -11.70 -26.95
CA LYS A 395 6.71 -12.10 -28.28
C LYS A 395 5.40 -12.89 -28.19
N ARG A 396 5.36 -13.95 -27.36
CA ARG A 396 4.15 -14.76 -27.16
C ARG A 396 2.96 -13.94 -26.66
N LEU A 397 3.18 -12.99 -25.75
CA LEU A 397 2.11 -12.15 -25.20
C LEU A 397 1.59 -11.13 -26.21
N VAL A 398 2.49 -10.55 -27.02
CA VAL A 398 2.12 -9.67 -28.13
C VAL A 398 1.32 -10.44 -29.19
N GLU A 399 1.80 -11.60 -29.62
CA GLU A 399 1.10 -12.45 -30.59
C GLU A 399 -0.29 -12.85 -30.09
N ARG A 400 -0.43 -13.13 -28.78
CA ARG A 400 -1.74 -13.36 -28.16
C ARG A 400 -2.66 -12.13 -28.22
N CYS A 401 -2.12 -10.93 -28.05
CA CYS A 401 -2.92 -9.70 -28.19
C CYS A 401 -3.39 -9.51 -29.63
N LEU A 402 -2.48 -9.69 -30.59
CA LEU A 402 -2.73 -9.56 -32.04
C LEU A 402 -3.69 -10.62 -32.58
N GLY A 403 -3.72 -11.81 -31.98
CA GLY A 403 -4.66 -12.88 -32.32
C GLY A 403 -6.11 -12.64 -31.88
N GLY A 404 -6.41 -11.52 -31.21
CA GLY A 404 -7.78 -11.19 -30.79
C GLY A 404 -8.68 -10.73 -31.93
N GLU A 405 -9.98 -10.99 -31.82
CA GLU A 405 -10.98 -10.62 -32.84
C GLU A 405 -10.99 -9.12 -33.18
N TRP A 406 -10.64 -8.27 -32.21
CA TRP A 406 -10.54 -6.81 -32.39
C TRP A 406 -9.51 -6.40 -33.46
N CYS A 407 -8.53 -7.26 -33.76
CA CYS A 407 -7.45 -6.99 -34.72
C CYS A 407 -7.78 -7.44 -36.15
N VAL A 408 -8.87 -8.19 -36.35
CA VAL A 408 -9.28 -8.71 -37.66
C VAL A 408 -9.64 -7.54 -38.60
N GLY A 409 -8.86 -7.39 -39.68
CA GLY A 409 -9.02 -6.31 -40.67
C GLY A 409 -8.08 -5.09 -40.49
N LEU A 410 -7.25 -5.07 -39.44
CA LEU A 410 -6.23 -4.03 -39.21
C LEU A 410 -4.82 -4.51 -39.55
N ALA A 411 -4.53 -5.80 -39.36
CA ALA A 411 -3.30 -6.42 -39.82
C ALA A 411 -3.31 -6.46 -41.36
N ARG A 412 -2.30 -5.83 -41.99
CA ARG A 412 -2.08 -5.86 -43.44
C ARG A 412 -1.16 -6.99 -43.85
#